data_AF-J3D0C8-F1
#
_entry.id   AF-J3D0C8-F1
#
_cell.length_a   1.000
_cell.length_b   1.000
_cell.length_c   1.000
_cell.angle_alpha   90.00
_cell.angle_beta   90.00
_cell.angle_gamma   90.00
#
_symmetry.space_group_name_H-M   'P 1'
#
loop_
_entity.id
_entity.type
_entity.pdbx_description
1 polymer ?
#
loop_
_entity_poly.entity_id
_entity_poly.type
_entity_poly.pdbx_seq_one_letter_code
_entity_poly.pdbx_strand_id
1 'polypeptide(L)'
;MPFKIPSFAAFATLLLAGPATMAQVTSAPVCVHDESVKERFVPVELLTGNPMTESRELVFGPVDRVYPFVDELPDGSLGKGEAALKGPISWEGQEVYERKVPRAHERFALTPDRTAIGRVYDQRFGNASNEGKFPVGAWSQGQVRRYSTTYFSPRGPRQETTTLEIEKLSCTYEGVPGALQYGWKTSGGLSYGYIYAPGKGLVHVMTRTGGR
;
A
#
# COMPACT_ATOMS: atom_id res chain seq x y z
N MET A 1 -86.45 20.24 9.14
CA MET A 1 -86.36 19.72 10.54
C MET A 1 -85.85 18.28 10.47
N PRO A 2 -85.03 17.84 11.43
CA PRO A 2 -83.80 17.11 11.15
C PRO A 2 -83.94 15.58 11.21
N PHE A 3 -83.11 14.87 10.45
CA PHE A 3 -82.80 13.47 10.68
C PHE A 3 -81.27 13.30 10.80
N LYS A 4 -80.83 12.83 11.97
CA LYS A 4 -79.47 12.32 12.23
C LYS A 4 -79.45 10.84 11.86
N ILE A 5 -78.41 10.40 11.14
CA ILE A 5 -77.99 9.00 10.98
C ILE A 5 -76.44 8.96 11.03
N PRO A 6 -75.81 7.89 11.56
CA PRO A 6 -74.65 7.99 12.43
C PRO A 6 -73.29 7.66 11.78
N SER A 7 -72.25 7.96 12.54
CA SER A 7 -70.83 7.69 12.31
C SER A 7 -70.52 6.23 11.95
N PHE A 8 -69.75 6.05 10.89
CA PHE A 8 -68.85 4.90 10.71
C PHE A 8 -67.42 5.35 10.96
N ALA A 9 -66.76 4.66 11.88
CA ALA A 9 -65.33 4.79 12.13
C ALA A 9 -64.56 4.08 11.01
N ALA A 10 -63.64 4.79 10.36
CA ALA A 10 -62.63 4.21 9.48
C ALA A 10 -61.27 4.33 10.16
N PHE A 11 -60.71 3.19 10.56
CA PHE A 11 -59.32 3.05 10.99
C PHE A 11 -58.42 3.27 9.76
N ALA A 12 -57.71 4.39 9.71
CA ALA A 12 -56.65 4.62 8.74
C ALA A 12 -55.32 4.15 9.35
N THR A 13 -54.88 2.95 8.97
CA THR A 13 -53.53 2.45 9.28
C THR A 13 -52.55 3.11 8.31
N LEU A 14 -51.87 4.15 8.78
CA LEU A 14 -50.80 4.81 8.04
C LEU A 14 -49.53 3.93 8.11
N LEU A 15 -49.29 3.11 7.09
CA LEU A 15 -48.01 2.42 6.90
C LEU A 15 -46.96 3.44 6.44
N LEU A 16 -46.17 3.94 7.39
CA LEU A 16 -44.96 4.70 7.11
C LEU A 16 -43.88 3.75 6.55
N ALA A 17 -43.80 3.66 5.22
CA ALA A 17 -42.64 3.08 4.54
C ALA A 17 -41.48 4.07 4.65
N GLY A 18 -40.63 3.89 5.67
CA GLY A 18 -39.35 4.58 5.74
C GLY A 18 -38.40 4.05 4.65
N PRO A 19 -37.60 4.90 3.98
CA PRO A 19 -36.63 4.43 3.01
C PRO A 19 -35.58 3.59 3.74
N ALA A 20 -35.46 2.33 3.36
CA ALA A 20 -34.32 1.51 3.76
C ALA A 20 -33.07 2.12 3.13
N THR A 21 -32.29 2.86 3.92
CA THR A 21 -30.91 3.18 3.59
C THR A 21 -30.16 1.86 3.44
N MET A 22 -29.94 1.44 2.19
CA MET A 22 -29.01 0.35 1.90
C MET A 22 -27.64 0.76 2.43
N ALA A 23 -27.17 0.07 3.46
CA ALA A 23 -25.79 0.16 3.89
C ALA A 23 -24.91 -0.22 2.69
N GLN A 24 -24.20 0.74 2.11
CA GLN A 24 -23.20 0.44 1.10
C GLN A 24 -22.13 -0.41 1.78
N VAL A 25 -22.04 -1.68 1.37
CA VAL A 25 -20.89 -2.52 1.70
C VAL A 25 -19.68 -1.82 1.08
N THR A 26 -18.86 -1.20 1.92
CA THR A 26 -17.61 -0.58 1.48
C THR A 26 -16.65 -1.68 1.09
N SER A 27 -16.64 -2.04 -0.20
CA SER A 27 -15.64 -2.96 -0.76
C SER A 27 -14.28 -2.28 -0.85
N ALA A 28 -13.20 -3.06 -0.77
CA ALA A 28 -11.84 -2.55 -0.93
C ALA A 28 -11.68 -1.80 -2.27
N PRO A 29 -10.94 -0.68 -2.33
CA PRO A 29 -10.64 -0.03 -3.59
C PRO A 29 -9.86 -0.96 -4.52
N VAL A 30 -10.36 -1.13 -5.74
CA VAL A 30 -9.78 -2.06 -6.72
C VAL A 30 -8.79 -1.32 -7.62
N CYS A 31 -7.58 -1.85 -7.77
CA CYS A 31 -6.67 -1.44 -8.85
C CYS A 31 -7.03 -2.18 -10.13
N VAL A 32 -7.62 -1.51 -11.12
CA VAL A 32 -8.04 -2.14 -12.38
C VAL A 32 -6.83 -2.29 -13.30
N HIS A 33 -6.43 -3.52 -13.60
CA HIS A 33 -5.20 -3.83 -14.34
C HIS A 33 -5.25 -3.31 -15.79
N ASP A 34 -4.17 -2.66 -16.24
CA ASP A 34 -3.95 -2.32 -17.63
C ASP A 34 -3.07 -3.40 -18.29
N GLU A 35 -3.72 -4.33 -19.00
CA GLU A 35 -3.05 -5.47 -19.61
C GLU A 35 -2.10 -5.09 -20.74
N SER A 36 -2.18 -3.86 -21.28
CA SER A 36 -1.30 -3.44 -22.37
C SER A 36 0.15 -3.24 -21.90
N VAL A 37 0.35 -2.94 -20.60
CA VAL A 37 1.67 -2.68 -20.03
C VAL A 37 2.33 -3.97 -19.58
N LYS A 38 3.22 -4.51 -20.42
CA LYS A 38 3.98 -5.73 -20.11
C LYS A 38 5.31 -5.46 -19.40
N GLU A 39 5.93 -4.32 -19.67
CA GLU A 39 7.20 -3.90 -19.08
C GLU A 39 7.17 -2.39 -18.85
N ARG A 40 7.79 -1.92 -17.77
CA ARG A 40 7.99 -0.50 -17.51
C ARG A 40 9.13 -0.26 -16.54
N PHE A 41 9.63 0.96 -16.56
CA PHE A 41 10.45 1.48 -15.50
C PHE A 41 9.56 1.94 -14.34
N VAL A 42 9.86 1.49 -13.12
CA VAL A 42 9.20 1.94 -11.88
C VAL A 42 10.09 2.98 -11.22
N PRO A 43 9.71 4.27 -11.24
CA PRO A 43 10.54 5.34 -10.70
C PRO A 43 10.38 5.48 -9.19
N VAL A 44 11.32 6.17 -8.55
CA VAL A 44 11.31 6.45 -7.10
C VAL A 44 10.11 7.33 -6.73
N GLU A 45 9.67 8.18 -7.64
CA GLU A 45 8.55 9.10 -7.50
C GLU A 45 7.22 8.40 -7.24
N LEU A 46 7.10 7.12 -7.62
CA LEU A 46 5.93 6.32 -7.28
C LEU A 46 5.87 5.97 -5.79
N LEU A 47 7.02 5.80 -5.13
CA LEU A 47 7.11 5.65 -3.66
C LEU A 47 6.77 6.96 -2.96
N THR A 48 7.33 8.07 -3.44
CA THR A 48 7.23 9.39 -2.77
C THR A 48 5.96 10.17 -3.11
N GLY A 49 5.23 9.77 -4.16
CA GLY A 49 4.12 10.55 -4.70
C GLY A 49 4.55 11.92 -5.24
N ASN A 50 5.83 12.09 -5.59
CA ASN A 50 6.29 13.26 -6.33
C ASN A 50 5.80 13.17 -7.79
N PRO A 51 5.83 14.29 -8.55
CA PRO A 51 5.51 14.26 -9.97
C PRO A 51 6.37 13.24 -10.71
N MET A 52 5.74 12.39 -11.52
CA MET A 52 6.45 11.39 -12.33
C MET A 52 7.33 12.10 -13.35
N THR A 53 8.53 11.57 -13.55
CA THR A 53 9.46 12.05 -14.57
C THR A 53 9.60 11.02 -15.69
N GLU A 54 9.97 11.46 -16.89
CA GLU A 54 10.32 10.56 -18.01
C GLU A 54 11.74 9.96 -17.84
N SER A 55 12.44 10.34 -16.77
CA SER A 55 13.79 9.85 -16.48
C SER A 55 13.76 8.38 -16.06
N ARG A 56 14.82 7.65 -16.44
CA ARG A 56 15.08 6.27 -15.99
C ARG A 56 16.16 6.20 -14.93
N GLU A 57 16.40 7.30 -14.25
CA GLU A 57 17.33 7.37 -13.14
C GLU A 57 16.62 7.08 -11.82
N LEU A 58 17.33 6.41 -10.92
CA LEU A 58 16.85 6.14 -9.56
C LEU A 58 17.49 7.15 -8.62
N VAL A 59 16.91 8.36 -8.60
CA VAL A 59 17.36 9.49 -7.79
C VAL A 59 16.43 9.66 -6.60
N PHE A 60 16.99 9.87 -5.41
CA PHE A 60 16.20 10.14 -4.23
C PHE A 60 15.87 11.63 -4.18
N GLY A 61 14.70 12.01 -4.68
CA GLY A 61 14.20 13.38 -4.58
C GLY A 61 13.71 13.72 -3.16
N PRO A 62 13.71 15.01 -2.78
CA PRO A 62 13.21 15.45 -1.48
C PRO A 62 11.74 15.09 -1.28
N VAL A 63 11.42 14.65 -0.07
CA VAL A 63 10.07 14.35 0.40
C VAL A 63 9.97 14.60 1.91
N ASP A 64 8.85 15.14 2.35
CA ASP A 64 8.41 15.19 3.74
C ASP A 64 6.88 15.13 3.71
N ARG A 65 6.33 13.91 3.81
CA ARG A 65 4.91 13.65 3.54
C ARG A 65 4.36 12.54 4.41
N VAL A 66 3.10 12.68 4.81
CA VAL A 66 2.28 11.62 5.41
C VAL A 66 1.33 11.04 4.36
N TYR A 67 1.28 9.71 4.28
CA TYR A 67 0.49 8.94 3.34
C TYR A 67 -0.64 8.24 4.09
N PRO A 68 -1.88 8.73 4.00
CA PRO A 68 -3.04 7.95 4.41
C PRO A 68 -3.27 6.81 3.41
N PHE A 69 -3.57 5.62 3.92
CA PHE A 69 -3.86 4.45 3.09
C PHE A 69 -5.00 3.61 3.65
N VAL A 70 -5.64 2.85 2.78
CA VAL A 70 -6.56 1.78 3.17
C VAL A 70 -5.75 0.60 3.71
N ASP A 71 -6.13 0.09 4.88
CA ASP A 71 -5.52 -1.09 5.50
C ASP A 71 -6.50 -2.26 5.41
N GLU A 72 -6.25 -3.21 4.51
CA GLU A 72 -7.09 -4.40 4.33
C GLU A 72 -6.51 -5.57 5.16
N LEU A 73 -7.32 -6.11 6.06
CA LEU A 73 -6.94 -7.23 6.93
C LEU A 73 -7.21 -8.59 6.26
N PRO A 74 -6.66 -9.71 6.78
CA PRO A 74 -6.84 -11.02 6.16
C PRO A 74 -8.30 -11.49 6.07
N ASP A 75 -9.19 -10.97 6.92
CA ASP A 75 -10.64 -11.24 6.89
C ASP A 75 -11.41 -10.34 5.90
N GLY A 76 -10.70 -9.47 5.16
CA GLY A 76 -11.26 -8.51 4.21
C GLY A 76 -11.79 -7.23 4.86
N SER A 77 -11.69 -7.08 6.18
CA SER A 77 -12.09 -5.84 6.84
C SER A 77 -11.16 -4.69 6.51
N LEU A 78 -11.72 -3.48 6.41
CA LEU A 78 -11.00 -2.28 6.00
C LEU A 78 -10.80 -1.33 7.19
N GLY A 79 -9.55 -0.95 7.40
CA GLY A 79 -9.11 0.10 8.29
C GLY A 79 -8.49 1.28 7.54
N LYS A 80 -7.97 2.22 8.32
CA LYS A 80 -7.15 3.33 7.84
C LYS A 80 -5.79 3.26 8.51
N GLY A 81 -4.74 3.46 7.73
CA GLY A 81 -3.39 3.57 8.23
C GLY A 81 -2.71 4.83 7.71
N GLU A 82 -1.62 5.19 8.36
CA GLU A 82 -0.77 6.29 7.95
C GLU A 82 0.70 5.89 8.05
N ALA A 83 1.50 6.37 7.11
CA ALA A 83 2.94 6.30 7.16
C ALA A 83 3.52 7.68 6.82
N ALA A 84 4.58 8.11 7.49
CA ALA A 84 5.34 9.28 7.06
C ALA A 84 6.61 8.85 6.34
N LEU A 85 6.99 9.55 5.28
CA LEU A 85 8.27 9.38 4.58
C LEU A 85 8.99 10.72 4.52
N LYS A 86 10.27 10.73 4.88
CA LYS A 86 11.13 11.91 4.85
C LYS A 86 12.49 11.57 4.25
N GLY A 87 13.09 12.52 3.53
CA GLY A 87 14.46 12.43 3.04
C GLY A 87 14.62 13.00 1.63
N PRO A 88 15.71 12.69 0.91
CA PRO A 88 16.81 11.86 1.40
C PRO A 88 17.53 12.47 2.59
N ILE A 89 18.11 11.63 3.45
CA ILE A 89 19.11 12.02 4.43
C ILE A 89 20.38 11.18 4.21
N SER A 90 21.53 11.70 4.64
CA SER A 90 22.76 10.91 4.67
C SER A 90 22.75 9.99 5.90
N TRP A 91 22.97 8.70 5.70
CA TRP A 91 23.06 7.70 6.75
C TRP A 91 24.10 6.65 6.37
N GLU A 92 25.12 6.44 7.23
CA GLU A 92 26.19 5.46 7.01
C GLU A 92 26.84 5.52 5.61
N GLY A 93 27.00 6.73 5.06
CA GLY A 93 27.63 6.96 3.76
C GLY A 93 26.75 6.70 2.53
N GLN A 94 25.44 6.49 2.71
CA GLN A 94 24.45 6.37 1.63
C GLN A 94 23.25 7.30 1.85
N GLU A 95 22.50 7.57 0.78
CA GLU A 95 21.23 8.28 0.87
C GLU A 95 20.10 7.33 1.25
N VAL A 96 19.26 7.76 2.18
CA VAL A 96 18.10 6.98 2.63
C VAL A 96 16.86 7.83 2.78
N TYR A 97 15.69 7.21 2.62
CA TYR A 97 14.44 7.76 3.16
C TYR A 97 14.20 7.20 4.56
N GLU A 98 13.79 8.05 5.49
CA GLU A 98 13.23 7.63 6.78
C GLU A 98 11.73 7.45 6.65
N ARG A 99 11.23 6.30 7.12
CA ARG A 99 9.79 6.01 7.21
C ARG A 99 9.37 5.85 8.66
N LYS A 100 8.29 6.52 9.04
CA LYS A 100 7.62 6.34 10.33
C LYS A 100 6.29 5.63 10.10
N VAL A 101 6.15 4.47 10.71
CA VAL A 101 4.88 3.74 10.85
C VAL A 101 4.51 3.66 12.34
N PRO A 102 3.26 3.32 12.72
CA PRO A 102 2.83 3.39 14.13
C PRO A 102 3.76 2.69 15.12
N ARG A 103 4.44 1.60 14.71
CA ARG A 103 5.27 0.75 15.58
C ARG A 103 6.76 0.71 15.24
N ALA A 104 7.22 1.51 14.27
CA ALA A 104 8.63 1.49 13.88
C ALA A 104 9.09 2.79 13.23
N HIS A 105 10.37 3.09 13.44
CA HIS A 105 11.15 3.98 12.60
C HIS A 105 12.05 3.11 11.72
N GLU A 106 12.03 3.38 10.42
CA GLU A 106 12.68 2.56 9.41
C GLU A 106 13.50 3.46 8.48
N ARG A 107 14.57 2.92 7.88
CA ARG A 107 15.35 3.60 6.83
C ARG A 107 15.41 2.74 5.59
N PHE A 108 15.29 3.38 4.45
CA PHE A 108 15.17 2.75 3.15
C PHE A 108 16.24 3.24 2.19
N ALA A 109 16.94 2.31 1.55
CA ALA A 109 17.96 2.59 0.54
C ALA A 109 17.75 1.70 -0.69
N LEU A 110 18.43 2.02 -1.80
CA LEU A 110 18.49 1.14 -2.97
C LEU A 110 19.18 -0.18 -2.62
N THR A 111 18.67 -1.28 -3.16
CA THR A 111 19.39 -2.55 -3.15
C THR A 111 20.66 -2.45 -4.00
N PRO A 112 21.69 -3.28 -3.74
CA PRO A 112 22.94 -3.27 -4.50
C PRO A 112 22.74 -3.47 -6.01
N ASP A 113 21.75 -4.27 -6.40
CA ASP A 113 21.39 -4.52 -7.81
C ASP A 113 20.49 -3.40 -8.41
N ARG A 114 20.10 -2.41 -7.60
CA ARG A 114 19.27 -1.25 -7.98
C ARG A 114 17.90 -1.63 -8.55
N THR A 115 17.33 -2.72 -8.05
CA THR A 115 16.02 -3.22 -8.50
C THR A 115 14.89 -3.05 -7.49
N ALA A 116 15.24 -2.70 -6.25
CA ALA A 116 14.30 -2.39 -5.20
C ALA A 116 14.85 -1.31 -4.28
N ILE A 117 13.96 -0.74 -3.50
CA ILE A 117 14.26 0.00 -2.29
C ILE A 117 13.90 -0.92 -1.11
N GLY A 118 14.82 -1.08 -0.16
CA GLY A 118 14.75 -2.02 0.95
C GLY A 118 15.04 -1.38 2.29
N ARG A 119 14.62 -2.00 3.40
CA ARG A 119 15.05 -1.51 4.71
C ARG A 119 16.54 -1.77 4.89
N VAL A 120 17.24 -0.75 5.31
CA VAL A 120 18.62 -0.84 5.82
C VAL A 120 18.67 -0.72 7.34
N TYR A 121 17.61 -0.19 7.94
CA TYR A 121 17.40 -0.12 9.38
C TYR A 121 15.91 -0.20 9.72
N ASP A 122 15.58 -0.86 10.82
CA ASP A 122 14.27 -0.89 11.44
C ASP A 122 14.44 -0.96 12.96
N GLN A 123 13.84 -0.03 13.70
CA GLN A 123 13.98 0.04 15.15
C GLN A 123 13.67 -1.29 15.86
N ARG A 124 12.81 -2.14 15.28
CA ARG A 124 12.38 -3.41 15.88
C ARG A 124 13.47 -4.49 15.84
N PHE A 125 14.36 -4.47 14.85
CA PHE A 125 15.35 -5.54 14.66
C PHE A 125 16.77 -5.06 14.38
N GLY A 126 17.00 -3.75 14.22
CA GLY A 126 18.30 -3.17 13.92
C GLY A 126 18.56 -3.04 12.41
N ASN A 127 19.82 -3.26 12.01
CA ASN A 127 20.23 -3.11 10.62
C ASN A 127 19.75 -4.29 9.77
N ALA A 128 19.53 -4.03 8.49
CA ALA A 128 19.29 -5.05 7.47
C ALA A 128 20.15 -4.80 6.23
N SER A 129 20.48 -5.87 5.52
CA SER A 129 21.18 -5.78 4.24
C SER A 129 20.38 -6.48 3.15
N ASN A 130 20.32 -5.87 1.97
CA ASN A 130 19.77 -6.48 0.76
C ASN A 130 18.34 -7.01 0.94
N GLU A 131 17.46 -6.21 1.55
CA GLU A 131 16.03 -6.44 1.50
C GLU A 131 15.44 -5.83 0.22
N GLY A 132 14.50 -6.50 -0.44
CA GLY A 132 13.63 -5.84 -1.42
C GLY A 132 12.27 -5.56 -0.79
N LYS A 133 11.84 -4.29 -0.72
CA LYS A 133 10.54 -3.92 -0.12
C LYS A 133 9.62 -3.14 -1.06
N PHE A 134 10.19 -2.29 -1.91
CA PHE A 134 9.49 -1.55 -2.94
C PHE A 134 10.21 -1.74 -4.29
N PRO A 135 9.54 -2.20 -5.35
CA PRO A 135 10.18 -2.39 -6.66
C PRO A 135 10.54 -1.03 -7.29
N VAL A 136 11.75 -0.93 -7.85
CA VAL A 136 12.18 0.21 -8.68
C VAL A 136 12.95 -0.28 -9.90
N GLY A 137 13.15 0.60 -10.88
CA GLY A 137 13.89 0.25 -12.09
C GLY A 137 13.03 -0.54 -13.08
N ALA A 138 13.66 -1.30 -13.97
CA ALA A 138 12.94 -2.07 -14.98
C ALA A 138 12.27 -3.32 -14.37
N TRP A 139 10.96 -3.47 -14.61
CA TRP A 139 10.16 -4.61 -14.20
C TRP A 139 9.20 -5.06 -15.31
N SER A 140 8.90 -6.36 -15.33
CA SER A 140 7.88 -6.95 -16.21
C SER A 140 6.67 -7.41 -15.40
N GLN A 141 5.51 -7.45 -16.04
CA GLN A 141 4.27 -7.94 -15.44
C GLN A 141 4.42 -9.41 -14.99
N GLY A 142 4.03 -9.74 -13.77
CA GLY A 142 4.20 -11.07 -13.19
C GLY A 142 5.63 -11.41 -12.76
N GLN A 143 6.59 -10.49 -12.94
CA GLN A 143 7.98 -10.75 -12.58
C GLN A 143 8.12 -10.91 -11.05
N VAL A 144 8.90 -11.91 -10.67
CA VAL A 144 9.27 -12.20 -9.28
C VAL A 144 10.76 -11.99 -9.09
N ARG A 145 11.16 -11.22 -8.07
CA ARG A 145 12.56 -11.14 -7.61
C ARG A 145 12.66 -11.54 -6.15
N ARG A 146 13.77 -12.19 -5.82
CA ARG A 146 14.08 -12.69 -4.48
C ARG A 146 15.38 -12.07 -4.01
N TYR A 147 15.42 -11.67 -2.75
CA TYR A 147 16.54 -11.00 -2.14
C TYR A 147 16.96 -11.79 -0.90
N SER A 148 18.24 -12.16 -0.84
CA SER A 148 18.84 -12.74 0.36
C SER A 148 19.10 -11.63 1.37
N THR A 149 18.24 -11.57 2.38
CA THR A 149 18.19 -10.50 3.36
C THR A 149 18.83 -10.96 4.66
N THR A 150 19.78 -10.18 5.18
CA THR A 150 20.36 -10.43 6.51
C THR A 150 19.86 -9.37 7.47
N TYR A 151 19.28 -9.81 8.60
CA TYR A 151 18.92 -8.95 9.72
C TYR A 151 19.98 -9.04 10.81
N PHE A 152 20.51 -7.90 11.25
CA PHE A 152 21.53 -7.81 12.28
C PHE A 152 20.89 -7.41 13.62
N SER A 153 20.51 -8.42 14.40
CA SER A 153 19.93 -8.23 15.73
C SER A 153 20.96 -8.48 16.84
N PRO A 154 20.70 -8.04 18.09
CA PRO A 154 21.55 -8.38 19.23
C PRO A 154 21.71 -9.89 19.48
N ARG A 155 20.81 -10.72 18.95
CA ARG A 155 20.88 -12.20 19.03
C ARG A 155 21.76 -12.83 17.95
N GLY A 156 22.36 -12.01 17.09
CA GLY A 156 23.14 -12.43 15.94
C GLY A 156 22.44 -12.18 14.60
N PRO A 157 23.18 -12.41 13.49
CA PRO A 157 22.65 -12.28 12.14
C PRO A 157 21.65 -13.40 11.83
N ARG A 158 20.54 -13.03 11.18
CA ARG A 158 19.52 -13.96 10.71
C ARG A 158 19.26 -13.75 9.24
N GLN A 159 19.35 -14.81 8.44
CA GLN A 159 19.04 -14.76 7.02
C GLN A 159 17.58 -15.10 6.76
N GLU A 160 16.96 -14.37 5.85
CA GLU A 160 15.68 -14.70 5.24
C GLU A 160 15.70 -14.37 3.75
N THR A 161 14.75 -14.94 3.01
CA THR A 161 14.45 -14.47 1.66
C THR A 161 13.27 -13.52 1.70
N THR A 162 13.45 -12.29 1.20
CA THR A 162 12.32 -11.42 0.84
C THR A 162 12.02 -11.55 -0.64
N THR A 163 10.74 -11.52 -1.02
CA THR A 163 10.29 -11.72 -2.39
C THR A 163 9.35 -10.59 -2.78
N LEU A 164 9.58 -9.99 -3.95
CA LEU A 164 8.69 -9.06 -4.61
C LEU A 164 8.07 -9.73 -5.84
N GLU A 165 6.77 -9.53 -6.04
CA GLU A 165 6.01 -10.07 -7.16
C GLU A 165 5.13 -8.98 -7.76
N ILE A 166 5.30 -8.70 -9.06
CA ILE A 166 4.50 -7.70 -9.77
C ILE A 166 3.13 -8.29 -10.11
N GLU A 167 2.10 -7.85 -9.41
CA GLU A 167 0.73 -8.32 -9.62
C GLU A 167 0.01 -7.50 -10.67
N LYS A 168 0.18 -6.17 -10.65
CA LYS A 168 -0.32 -5.25 -11.67
C LYS A 168 0.70 -4.15 -11.88
N LEU A 169 1.52 -4.32 -12.92
CA LEU A 169 2.59 -3.40 -13.28
C LEU A 169 2.04 -2.01 -13.59
N SER A 170 0.88 -1.94 -14.23
CA SER A 170 0.08 -0.73 -14.40
C SER A 170 -1.37 -1.03 -14.07
N CYS A 171 -2.01 -0.17 -13.30
CA CYS A 171 -3.44 -0.22 -13.05
C CYS A 171 -4.02 1.18 -12.80
N THR A 172 -5.34 1.29 -12.93
CA THR A 172 -6.07 2.49 -12.52
C THR A 172 -6.60 2.30 -11.11
N TYR A 173 -6.18 3.16 -10.19
CA TYR A 173 -6.64 3.18 -8.81
C TYR A 173 -7.44 4.46 -8.55
N GLU A 174 -8.74 4.33 -8.29
CA GLU A 174 -9.62 5.49 -8.03
C GLU A 174 -9.48 6.61 -9.07
N GLY A 175 -9.46 6.23 -10.35
CA GLY A 175 -9.29 7.15 -11.48
C GLY A 175 -7.86 7.64 -11.74
N VAL A 176 -6.87 7.22 -10.93
CA VAL A 176 -5.45 7.53 -11.15
C VAL A 176 -4.79 6.41 -11.97
N PRO A 177 -4.45 6.63 -13.25
CA PRO A 177 -3.76 5.63 -14.07
C PRO A 177 -2.29 5.48 -13.65
N GLY A 178 -1.68 4.35 -14.04
CA GLY A 178 -0.25 4.10 -13.82
C GLY A 178 0.12 3.67 -12.40
N ALA A 179 -0.85 3.38 -11.54
CA ALA A 179 -0.62 2.77 -10.23
C ALA A 179 0.06 1.40 -10.36
N LEU A 180 0.76 0.98 -9.31
CA LEU A 180 1.43 -0.31 -9.21
C LEU A 180 0.84 -1.11 -8.07
N GLN A 181 0.43 -2.35 -8.35
CA GLN A 181 0.11 -3.33 -7.33
C GLN A 181 1.19 -4.42 -7.31
N TYR A 182 1.72 -4.74 -6.13
CA TYR A 182 2.71 -5.80 -5.98
C TYR A 182 2.58 -6.52 -4.64
N GLY A 183 3.00 -7.78 -4.62
CA GLY A 183 3.12 -8.61 -3.43
C GLY A 183 4.53 -8.52 -2.84
N TRP A 184 4.62 -8.53 -1.51
CA TRP A 184 5.86 -8.70 -0.76
C TRP A 184 5.69 -9.80 0.29
N LYS A 185 6.63 -10.74 0.35
CA LYS A 185 6.61 -11.82 1.34
C LYS A 185 8.00 -12.15 1.87
N THR A 186 8.05 -12.72 3.07
CA THR A 186 9.28 -13.26 3.66
C THR A 186 9.20 -14.77 3.78
N SER A 187 10.36 -15.44 3.75
CA SER A 187 10.45 -16.87 4.09
C SER A 187 10.02 -17.18 5.53
N GLY A 188 9.97 -16.17 6.40
CA GLY A 188 9.43 -16.25 7.76
C GLY A 188 7.90 -16.21 7.85
N GLY A 189 7.18 -16.19 6.72
CA GLY A 189 5.73 -16.34 6.65
C GLY A 189 4.92 -15.04 6.64
N LEU A 190 5.58 -13.88 6.59
CA LEU A 190 4.90 -12.61 6.38
C LEU A 190 4.52 -12.44 4.91
N SER A 191 3.32 -11.95 4.62
CA SER A 191 2.82 -11.69 3.26
C SER A 191 1.91 -10.48 3.23
N TYR A 192 2.22 -9.54 2.34
CA TYR A 192 1.50 -8.30 2.16
C TYR A 192 1.33 -7.98 0.67
N GLY A 193 0.26 -7.29 0.31
CA GLY A 193 0.12 -6.57 -0.95
C GLY A 193 0.24 -5.06 -0.72
N TYR A 194 0.68 -4.33 -1.73
CA TYR A 194 0.74 -2.87 -1.70
C TYR A 194 0.22 -2.29 -3.01
N ILE A 195 -0.43 -1.13 -2.92
CA ILE A 195 -0.72 -0.27 -4.08
C ILE A 195 -0.08 1.09 -3.86
N TYR A 196 0.66 1.53 -4.87
CA TYR A 196 1.20 2.88 -4.97
C TYR A 196 0.64 3.57 -6.22
N ALA A 197 0.22 4.83 -6.09
CA ALA A 197 -0.37 5.58 -7.18
C ALA A 197 0.43 6.87 -7.48
N PRO A 198 0.59 7.25 -8.77
CA PRO A 198 1.24 8.50 -9.15
C PRO A 198 0.68 9.72 -8.41
N GLY A 199 1.56 10.61 -7.96
CA GLY A 199 1.20 11.81 -7.20
C GLY A 199 0.71 11.56 -5.76
N LYS A 200 0.30 10.33 -5.43
CA LYS A 200 -0.22 9.97 -4.10
C LYS A 200 0.81 9.25 -3.24
N GLY A 201 1.62 8.35 -3.81
CA GLY A 201 2.49 7.45 -3.06
C GLY A 201 1.74 6.20 -2.60
N LEU A 202 1.98 5.73 -1.37
CA LEU A 202 1.28 4.58 -0.79
C LEU A 202 -0.21 4.88 -0.60
N VAL A 203 -1.09 4.03 -1.14
CA VAL A 203 -2.56 4.21 -1.04
C VAL A 203 -3.30 3.00 -0.48
N HIS A 204 -2.72 1.80 -0.54
CA HIS A 204 -3.36 0.59 -0.01
C HIS A 204 -2.29 -0.40 0.50
N VAL A 205 -2.50 -0.94 1.69
CA VAL A 205 -1.78 -2.08 2.25
C VAL A 205 -2.76 -3.24 2.46
N MET A 206 -2.45 -4.41 1.92
CA MET A 206 -3.23 -5.63 2.11
C MET A 206 -2.42 -6.60 2.97
N THR A 207 -2.89 -6.93 4.17
CA THR A 207 -2.28 -7.94 5.02
C THR A 207 -2.83 -9.31 4.65
N ARG A 208 -1.99 -10.18 4.09
CA ARG A 208 -2.39 -11.54 3.65
C ARG A 208 -2.05 -12.60 4.67
N THR A 209 -0.86 -12.51 5.25
CA THR A 209 -0.38 -13.46 6.26
C THR A 209 0.56 -12.77 7.23
N GLY A 210 0.29 -12.95 8.53
CA GLY A 210 1.03 -12.30 9.60
C GLY A 210 0.78 -10.79 9.66
N GLY A 211 1.03 -10.17 10.82
CA GLY A 211 0.75 -8.75 11.02
C GLY A 211 -0.31 -8.51 12.07
N ARG A 212 0.06 -8.68 13.34
CA ARG A 212 0.14 -7.59 14.32
C ARG A 212 1.40 -7.83 15.12
#